data_AF-A0A0F9GM12-F1
#
_entry.id   AF-A0A0F9GM12-F1
#
_cell.length_a   1.000
_cell.length_b   1.000
_cell.length_c   1.000
_cell.angle_alpha   90.00
_cell.angle_beta   90.00
_cell.angle_gamma   90.00
#
_symmetry.space_group_name_H-M   'P 1'
#
loop_
_entity.id
_entity.type
_entity.pdbx_description
1 polymer ?
#
loop_
_entity_poly.entity_id
_entity_poly.type
_entity_poly.pdbx_seq_one_letter_code
_entity_poly.pdbx_strand_id
1 'polypeptide(L)'
;MRKFLLIFRRAIAVGLVIFAAGSTVLWAEEIENLFTVDGSNVARFPESMAPSAVNNGARALEGMLARFYNDLGCRISTGGSANAYTFAASQAITAYYDGLILCFDANFANTGTATLNVDGQGAKTIQRNGAALPAGAIETDQKVLVTYDGTNFEVLSVARAVTSASDVITDRGDIIIGGVSAAITRLGVGVSGQYLGSDGTDAVWTAITSGELPAGSVVQVAVVQGGAVATGTTAIPYDDSIPQITEGDQYMSLAITPNSSANLLVIQTVAQLAHSVVALSMTCALFQDSTANALAAIANRTPTLNVDTPRIVSFTHQMTAGTASGTTF
;
A
#
# COMPACT_ATOMS: atom_id res chain seq x y z
N MET A 1 -33.02 -71.80 -15.09
CA MET A 1 -31.98 -70.82 -14.69
C MET A 1 -32.03 -69.61 -15.63
N ARG A 2 -32.50 -68.45 -15.16
CA ARG A 2 -32.17 -67.10 -15.64
C ARG A 2 -32.68 -66.08 -14.60
N LYS A 3 -31.87 -65.05 -14.38
CA LYS A 3 -31.73 -64.25 -13.15
C LYS A 3 -32.80 -63.14 -12.98
N PHE A 4 -32.99 -62.76 -11.73
CA PHE A 4 -33.71 -61.60 -11.16
C PHE A 4 -33.59 -60.27 -11.94
N LEU A 5 -34.66 -59.46 -11.91
CA LEU A 5 -34.57 -58.02 -11.58
C LEU A 5 -35.91 -57.52 -11.02
N LEU A 6 -35.90 -57.14 -9.75
CA LEU A 6 -37.03 -56.56 -9.02
C LEU A 6 -36.97 -55.04 -9.19
N ILE A 7 -37.93 -54.42 -9.88
CA ILE A 7 -38.04 -52.96 -9.98
C ILE A 7 -39.20 -52.50 -9.08
N PHE A 8 -38.86 -51.95 -7.92
CA PHE A 8 -39.80 -51.15 -7.13
C PHE A 8 -39.93 -49.76 -7.78
N ARG A 9 -41.07 -49.46 -8.41
CA ARG A 9 -41.50 -48.08 -8.60
C ARG A 9 -42.53 -47.75 -7.52
N ARG A 10 -42.14 -46.92 -6.56
CA ARG A 10 -43.06 -46.25 -5.63
C ARG A 10 -44.03 -45.39 -6.45
N ALA A 11 -45.30 -45.79 -6.50
CA ALA A 11 -46.37 -44.90 -6.92
C ALA A 11 -46.61 -43.90 -5.77
N ILE A 12 -46.25 -42.64 -5.98
CA ILE A 12 -46.71 -41.54 -5.14
C ILE A 12 -48.19 -41.35 -5.47
N ALA A 13 -49.07 -41.66 -4.52
CA ALA A 13 -50.49 -41.35 -4.63
C ALA A 13 -50.65 -39.83 -4.62
N VAL A 14 -50.98 -39.24 -5.78
CA VAL A 14 -51.48 -37.87 -5.84
C VAL A 14 -52.93 -37.93 -5.39
N GLY A 15 -53.17 -37.69 -4.11
CA GLY A 15 -54.50 -37.51 -3.57
C GLY A 15 -55.12 -36.25 -4.18
N LEU A 16 -56.09 -36.45 -5.08
CA LEU A 16 -56.98 -35.40 -5.56
C LEU A 16 -57.87 -34.96 -4.40
N VAL A 17 -57.53 -33.83 -3.77
CA VAL A 17 -58.41 -33.18 -2.78
C VAL A 17 -59.42 -32.34 -3.55
N ILE A 18 -60.66 -32.82 -3.62
CA ILE A 18 -61.80 -32.05 -4.13
C ILE A 18 -62.24 -31.11 -3.00
N PHE A 19 -62.02 -29.80 -3.16
CA PHE A 19 -62.55 -28.79 -2.24
C PHE A 19 -63.99 -28.45 -2.62
N ALA A 20 -64.89 -28.45 -1.63
CA ALA A 20 -66.25 -27.98 -1.79
C ALA A 20 -66.27 -26.45 -2.02
N ALA A 21 -67.09 -26.00 -2.96
CA ALA A 21 -67.32 -24.58 -3.20
C ALA A 21 -67.85 -23.91 -1.92
N GLY A 22 -67.05 -23.02 -1.31
CA GLY A 22 -67.48 -22.20 -0.17
C GLY A 22 -66.50 -22.08 1.00
N SER A 23 -65.40 -22.85 1.05
CA SER A 23 -64.36 -22.65 2.07
C SER A 23 -63.11 -22.04 1.44
N THR A 24 -62.98 -20.71 1.47
CA THR A 24 -61.69 -20.06 1.28
C THR A 24 -60.83 -20.43 2.48
N VAL A 25 -59.90 -21.38 2.29
CA VAL A 25 -58.78 -21.52 3.20
C VAL A 25 -58.14 -20.14 3.24
N LEU A 26 -58.22 -19.44 4.37
CA LEU A 26 -57.49 -18.20 4.57
C LEU A 26 -56.03 -18.62 4.79
N TRP A 27 -55.34 -18.94 3.68
CA TRP A 27 -53.90 -18.74 3.65
C TRP A 27 -53.75 -17.25 3.92
N ALA A 28 -52.95 -16.88 4.92
CA ALA A 28 -52.71 -15.48 5.21
C ALA A 28 -52.05 -14.85 3.97
N GLU A 29 -52.88 -14.34 3.05
CA GLU A 29 -52.40 -13.67 1.87
C GLU A 29 -51.73 -12.37 2.34
N GLU A 30 -50.45 -12.21 2.05
CA GLU A 30 -49.72 -10.94 2.19
C GLU A 30 -49.76 -10.16 0.87
N ILE A 31 -49.18 -8.96 0.84
CA ILE A 31 -49.34 -8.01 -0.27
C ILE A 31 -48.84 -8.55 -1.61
N GLU A 32 -47.85 -9.44 -1.59
CA GLU A 32 -47.29 -10.09 -2.77
C GLU A 32 -48.25 -11.08 -3.44
N ASN A 33 -49.28 -11.54 -2.73
CA ASN A 33 -50.28 -12.47 -3.27
C ASN A 33 -51.47 -11.74 -3.91
N LEU A 34 -51.52 -10.41 -3.84
CA LEU A 34 -52.55 -9.64 -4.54
C LEU A 34 -52.35 -9.68 -6.05
N PHE A 35 -53.45 -9.73 -6.77
CA PHE A 35 -53.46 -9.64 -8.21
C PHE A 35 -53.37 -8.18 -8.65
N THR A 36 -52.67 -7.93 -9.76
CA THR A 36 -52.64 -6.63 -10.43
C THR A 36 -53.94 -6.29 -11.15
N VAL A 37 -54.81 -7.28 -11.36
CA VAL A 37 -56.14 -7.09 -11.91
C VAL A 37 -57.11 -6.89 -10.74
N ASP A 38 -57.66 -5.68 -10.60
CA ASP A 38 -58.49 -5.27 -9.46
C ASP A 38 -59.60 -6.28 -9.12
N GLY A 39 -60.36 -6.73 -10.13
CA GLY A 39 -61.48 -7.66 -9.97
C GLY A 39 -61.11 -9.08 -9.54
N SER A 40 -59.82 -9.43 -9.52
CA SER A 40 -59.36 -10.74 -9.03
C SER A 40 -59.14 -10.77 -7.51
N ASN A 41 -59.10 -9.61 -6.85
CA ASN A 41 -58.84 -9.49 -5.42
C ASN A 41 -60.10 -9.68 -4.56
N VAL A 42 -60.76 -10.83 -4.68
CA VAL A 42 -62.07 -11.11 -4.04
C VAL A 42 -61.98 -11.79 -2.67
N ALA A 43 -60.80 -12.21 -2.23
CA ALA A 43 -60.64 -12.98 -0.99
C ALA A 43 -61.06 -12.20 0.27
N ARG A 44 -60.76 -10.89 0.32
CA ARG A 44 -61.11 -10.00 1.46
C ARG A 44 -62.44 -9.28 1.27
N PHE A 45 -62.75 -8.95 0.03
CA PHE A 45 -63.95 -8.21 -0.37
C PHE A 45 -64.65 -9.00 -1.47
N PRO A 46 -65.34 -10.11 -1.12
CA PRO A 46 -66.05 -10.90 -2.11
C PRO A 46 -67.20 -10.10 -2.73
N GLU A 47 -67.54 -10.38 -3.98
CA GLU A 47 -68.70 -9.77 -4.62
C GLU A 47 -69.98 -10.07 -3.84
N SER A 48 -70.88 -9.10 -3.77
CA SER A 48 -72.12 -9.18 -2.97
C SER A 48 -71.89 -9.38 -1.45
N MET A 49 -70.75 -8.92 -0.92
CA MET A 49 -70.47 -8.95 0.52
C MET A 49 -71.56 -8.22 1.32
N ALA A 50 -72.01 -8.81 2.42
CA ALA A 50 -72.89 -8.13 3.36
C ALA A 50 -72.20 -6.87 3.92
N PRO A 51 -72.88 -5.70 4.01
CA PRO A 51 -72.27 -4.47 4.49
C PRO A 51 -71.61 -4.58 5.87
N SER A 52 -72.13 -5.47 6.75
CA SER A 52 -71.58 -5.72 8.08
C SER A 52 -70.22 -6.43 8.09
N ALA A 53 -69.82 -7.07 6.99
CA ALA A 53 -68.58 -7.83 6.90
C ALA A 53 -67.43 -7.03 6.25
N VAL A 54 -67.73 -5.89 5.61
CA VAL A 54 -66.75 -5.01 4.96
C VAL A 54 -65.67 -4.53 5.94
N ASN A 55 -66.03 -4.31 7.20
CA ASN A 55 -65.09 -3.91 8.24
C ASN A 55 -64.00 -4.95 8.54
N ASN A 56 -64.29 -6.26 8.35
CA ASN A 56 -63.30 -7.32 8.52
C ASN A 56 -62.29 -7.30 7.36
N GLY A 57 -62.77 -7.14 6.12
CA GLY A 57 -61.91 -6.99 4.94
C GLY A 57 -61.00 -5.76 5.04
N ALA A 58 -61.54 -4.62 5.49
CA ALA A 58 -60.79 -3.39 5.68
C ALA A 58 -59.69 -3.55 6.74
N ARG A 59 -60.02 -4.14 7.90
CA ARG A 59 -59.02 -4.43 8.95
C ARG A 59 -57.92 -5.38 8.48
N ALA A 60 -58.26 -6.36 7.63
CA ALA A 60 -57.27 -7.27 7.07
C ALA A 60 -56.32 -6.57 6.09
N LEU A 61 -56.84 -5.65 5.26
CA LEU A 61 -56.04 -4.84 4.33
C LEU A 61 -55.10 -3.89 5.08
N GLU A 62 -55.58 -3.19 6.11
CA GLU A 62 -54.76 -2.31 6.95
C GLU A 62 -53.61 -3.09 7.61
N GLY A 63 -53.90 -4.29 8.12
CA GLY A 63 -52.88 -5.16 8.72
C GLY A 63 -51.78 -5.57 7.73
N MET A 64 -52.15 -5.93 6.50
CA MET A 64 -51.19 -6.28 5.45
C MET A 64 -50.31 -5.09 5.06
N LEU A 65 -50.90 -3.92 4.86
CA LEU A 65 -50.15 -2.70 4.55
C LEU A 65 -49.17 -2.33 5.67
N ALA A 66 -49.58 -2.46 6.93
CA ALA A 66 -48.72 -2.20 8.07
C ALA A 66 -47.53 -3.16 8.14
N ARG A 67 -47.73 -4.45 7.87
CA ARG A 67 -46.65 -5.45 7.83
C ARG A 67 -45.68 -5.19 6.67
N PHE A 68 -46.18 -4.91 5.47
CA PHE A 68 -45.33 -4.54 4.33
C PHE A 68 -44.50 -3.27 4.63
N TYR A 69 -45.14 -2.25 5.19
CA TYR A 69 -44.45 -1.03 5.61
C TYR A 69 -43.43 -1.30 6.73
N ASN A 70 -43.67 -2.30 7.62
CA ASN A 70 -42.70 -2.77 8.62
C ASN A 70 -41.44 -3.32 7.99
N ASP A 71 -41.60 -4.21 7.02
CA ASP A 71 -40.48 -4.90 6.43
C ASP A 71 -39.64 -4.01 5.54
N LEU A 72 -40.21 -2.96 4.94
CA LEU A 72 -39.46 -2.00 4.12
C LEU A 72 -38.85 -0.82 4.89
N GLY A 73 -39.33 -0.55 6.11
CA GLY A 73 -39.01 0.69 6.82
C GLY A 73 -37.70 0.67 7.62
N CYS A 74 -36.87 -0.37 7.50
CA CYS A 74 -35.57 -0.50 8.17
C CYS A 74 -35.64 -0.35 9.71
N ARG A 75 -36.76 -0.78 10.31
CA ARG A 75 -37.04 -0.59 11.75
C ARG A 75 -36.88 -1.85 12.59
N ILE A 76 -36.73 -3.00 11.94
CA ILE A 76 -36.57 -4.28 12.61
C ILE A 76 -35.07 -4.60 12.62
N SER A 77 -34.53 -4.74 13.82
CA SER A 77 -33.15 -5.16 14.01
C SER A 77 -32.98 -6.65 13.73
N THR A 78 -31.90 -7.02 13.04
CA THR A 78 -31.57 -8.42 12.76
C THR A 78 -31.16 -9.16 14.04
N GLY A 79 -31.50 -10.44 14.14
CA GLY A 79 -30.85 -11.36 15.09
C GLY A 79 -29.59 -12.00 14.52
N GLY A 80 -29.21 -13.15 15.09
CA GLY A 80 -28.13 -13.99 14.58
C GLY A 80 -26.75 -13.61 15.13
N SER A 81 -25.73 -13.66 14.27
CA SER A 81 -24.35 -13.30 14.59
C SER A 81 -23.70 -12.50 13.46
N ALA A 82 -22.47 -12.02 13.68
CA ALA A 82 -21.64 -11.49 12.60
C ALA A 82 -21.60 -12.50 11.43
N ASN A 83 -21.87 -12.01 10.22
CA ASN A 83 -21.94 -12.76 8.96
C ASN A 83 -23.15 -13.71 8.76
N ALA A 84 -23.98 -13.92 9.78
CA ALA A 84 -25.16 -14.79 9.70
C ALA A 84 -26.37 -14.09 10.32
N TYR A 85 -26.95 -13.16 9.56
CA TYR A 85 -28.09 -12.37 9.99
C TYR A 85 -29.37 -13.20 9.92
N THR A 86 -30.22 -13.05 10.94
CA THR A 86 -31.61 -13.52 10.89
C THR A 86 -32.55 -12.33 10.87
N PHE A 87 -33.61 -12.42 10.08
CA PHE A 87 -34.65 -11.39 10.02
C PHE A 87 -36.00 -12.03 10.34
N ALA A 88 -36.68 -11.49 11.35
CA ALA A 88 -38.06 -11.85 11.65
C ALA A 88 -38.95 -10.85 10.92
N ALA A 89 -39.48 -11.24 9.77
CA ALA A 89 -40.34 -10.36 9.00
C ALA A 89 -41.66 -10.14 9.75
N SER A 90 -42.27 -8.99 9.52
CA SER A 90 -43.63 -8.73 9.96
C SER A 90 -44.62 -9.54 9.14
N GLN A 91 -44.40 -9.65 7.83
CA GLN A 91 -45.14 -10.55 6.94
C GLN A 91 -44.78 -12.02 7.23
N ALA A 92 -45.69 -12.94 6.93
CA ALA A 92 -45.41 -14.37 7.03
C ALA A 92 -44.72 -14.90 5.76
N ILE A 93 -43.39 -14.85 5.70
CA ILE A 93 -42.64 -15.30 4.52
C ILE A 93 -42.46 -16.83 4.58
N THR A 94 -43.17 -17.55 3.70
CA THR A 94 -43.13 -19.02 3.63
C THR A 94 -42.26 -19.58 2.50
N ALA A 95 -41.79 -18.72 1.60
CA ALA A 95 -40.79 -19.01 0.58
C ALA A 95 -40.20 -17.70 0.06
N TYR A 96 -38.95 -17.74 -0.44
CA TYR A 96 -38.39 -16.62 -1.19
C TYR A 96 -38.94 -16.58 -2.61
N TYR A 97 -39.24 -15.37 -3.08
CA TYR A 97 -39.62 -15.07 -4.46
C TYR A 97 -38.74 -13.95 -5.00
N ASP A 98 -38.48 -13.99 -6.30
CA ASP A 98 -37.71 -12.95 -6.99
C ASP A 98 -38.38 -11.59 -6.82
N GLY A 99 -37.60 -10.57 -6.45
CA GLY A 99 -38.09 -9.25 -6.12
C GLY A 99 -38.62 -9.08 -4.67
N LEU A 100 -38.44 -10.05 -3.77
CA LEU A 100 -38.71 -9.84 -2.34
C LEU A 100 -37.78 -8.75 -1.79
N ILE A 101 -38.33 -7.59 -1.46
CA ILE A 101 -37.59 -6.45 -0.90
C ILE A 101 -37.79 -6.43 0.63
N LEU A 102 -36.69 -6.30 1.36
CA LEU A 102 -36.67 -6.18 2.82
C LEU A 102 -35.65 -5.13 3.23
N CYS A 103 -35.93 -4.41 4.33
CA CYS A 103 -34.98 -3.52 4.96
C CYS A 103 -34.84 -3.82 6.44
N PHE A 104 -33.60 -3.99 6.89
CA PHE A 104 -33.29 -4.31 8.27
C PHE A 104 -32.29 -3.34 8.88
N ASP A 105 -32.26 -3.31 10.21
CA ASP A 105 -31.23 -2.66 11.00
C ASP A 105 -30.19 -3.70 11.44
N ALA A 106 -28.95 -3.56 11.00
CA ALA A 106 -27.92 -4.57 11.18
C ALA A 106 -27.31 -4.54 12.59
N ASN A 107 -27.63 -5.51 13.45
CA ASN A 107 -27.08 -5.55 14.82
C ASN A 107 -25.58 -5.89 14.90
N PHE A 108 -24.99 -6.38 13.82
CA PHE A 108 -23.59 -6.76 13.77
C PHE A 108 -22.94 -6.15 12.54
N ALA A 109 -21.64 -5.83 12.65
CA ALA A 109 -20.81 -5.63 11.48
C ALA A 109 -20.41 -6.99 10.88
N ASN A 110 -20.32 -7.07 9.55
CA ASN A 110 -19.81 -8.28 8.91
C ASN A 110 -18.28 -8.29 8.91
N THR A 111 -17.67 -9.43 9.21
CA THR A 111 -16.22 -9.67 9.20
C THR A 111 -15.78 -10.63 8.08
N GLY A 112 -16.73 -11.10 7.29
CA GLY A 112 -16.55 -11.98 6.13
C GLY A 112 -17.84 -12.02 5.29
N THR A 113 -18.04 -13.08 4.51
CA THR A 113 -19.24 -13.27 3.68
C THR A 113 -20.51 -13.25 4.54
N ALA A 114 -21.40 -12.30 4.28
CA ALA A 114 -22.65 -12.16 4.99
C ALA A 114 -23.78 -13.02 4.38
N THR A 115 -24.65 -13.55 5.23
CA THR A 115 -25.87 -14.26 4.85
C THR A 115 -27.09 -13.71 5.57
N LEU A 116 -28.26 -13.83 4.96
CA LEU A 116 -29.56 -13.47 5.54
C LEU A 116 -30.48 -14.69 5.53
N ASN A 117 -31.08 -14.99 6.67
CA ASN A 117 -32.15 -15.98 6.81
C ASN A 117 -33.42 -15.29 7.33
N VAL A 118 -34.44 -15.22 6.49
CA VAL A 118 -35.73 -14.61 6.83
C VAL A 118 -36.69 -15.72 7.26
N ASP A 119 -37.30 -15.56 8.45
CA ASP A 119 -38.32 -16.48 8.99
C ASP A 119 -37.97 -17.98 8.93
N GLY A 120 -36.67 -18.32 8.90
CA GLY A 120 -36.21 -19.70 8.83
C GLY A 120 -36.31 -20.36 7.44
N GLN A 121 -36.53 -19.60 6.36
CA GLN A 121 -36.63 -20.12 4.98
C GLN A 121 -35.29 -20.61 4.39
N GLY A 122 -34.19 -20.39 5.11
CA GLY A 122 -32.85 -20.81 4.76
C GLY A 122 -31.93 -19.61 4.53
N ALA A 123 -30.67 -19.76 4.93
CA ALA A 123 -29.69 -18.69 4.79
C ALA A 123 -29.27 -18.53 3.32
N LYS A 124 -29.30 -17.29 2.83
CA LYS A 124 -28.88 -16.90 1.49
C LYS A 124 -27.77 -15.88 1.58
N THR A 125 -26.82 -15.93 0.65
CA THR A 125 -25.71 -14.95 0.63
C THR A 125 -26.26 -13.56 0.39
N ILE A 126 -25.73 -12.56 1.09
CA ILE A 126 -25.91 -11.15 0.74
C ILE A 126 -24.76 -10.77 -0.19
N GLN A 127 -25.10 -10.23 -1.35
CA GLN A 127 -24.18 -9.96 -2.45
C GLN A 127 -24.39 -8.54 -3.01
N ARG A 128 -23.41 -8.10 -3.82
CA ARG A 128 -23.50 -6.96 -4.71
C ARG A 128 -23.04 -7.35 -6.11
N ASN A 129 -23.83 -7.04 -7.12
CA ASN A 129 -23.60 -7.32 -8.53
C ASN A 129 -23.14 -8.78 -8.75
N GLY A 130 -23.75 -9.73 -8.03
CA GLY A 130 -23.41 -11.15 -8.10
C GLY A 130 -22.19 -11.61 -7.28
N ALA A 131 -21.49 -10.70 -6.60
CA ALA A 131 -20.34 -11.02 -5.73
C ALA A 131 -20.70 -10.93 -4.25
N ALA A 132 -20.25 -11.89 -3.45
CA ALA A 132 -20.40 -11.87 -2.00
C ALA A 132 -19.82 -10.58 -1.39
N LEU A 133 -20.47 -10.05 -0.35
CA LEU A 133 -19.98 -8.84 0.30
C LEU A 133 -18.63 -9.06 1.00
N PRO A 134 -17.66 -8.12 0.85
CA PRO A 134 -16.41 -8.16 1.60
C PRO A 134 -16.65 -7.85 3.09
N ALA A 135 -15.70 -8.22 3.94
CA ALA A 135 -15.69 -7.82 5.36
C ALA A 135 -15.81 -6.29 5.50
N GLY A 136 -16.62 -5.83 6.45
CA GLY A 136 -16.86 -4.41 6.73
C GLY A 136 -17.80 -3.70 5.75
N ALA A 137 -18.49 -4.42 4.86
CA ALA A 137 -19.49 -3.85 3.95
C ALA A 137 -20.84 -3.54 4.61
N ILE A 138 -21.10 -4.15 5.77
CA ILE A 138 -22.23 -3.88 6.66
C ILE A 138 -21.64 -3.54 8.02
N GLU A 139 -21.98 -2.37 8.55
CA GLU A 139 -21.62 -1.90 9.89
C GLU A 139 -22.76 -2.12 10.89
N THR A 140 -22.44 -2.17 12.19
CA THR A 140 -23.46 -2.20 13.24
C THR A 140 -24.35 -0.95 13.16
N ASP A 141 -25.64 -1.12 13.41
CA ASP A 141 -26.71 -0.12 13.34
C ASP A 141 -26.96 0.46 11.93
N GLN A 142 -26.38 -0.17 10.89
CA GLN A 142 -26.59 0.25 9.51
C GLN A 142 -27.98 -0.19 9.01
N LYS A 143 -28.69 0.72 8.34
CA LYS A 143 -29.92 0.41 7.61
C LYS A 143 -29.58 -0.22 6.25
N VAL A 144 -29.98 -1.47 6.07
CA VAL A 144 -29.64 -2.28 4.89
C VAL A 144 -30.90 -2.72 4.17
N LEU A 145 -31.08 -2.21 2.95
CA LEU A 145 -32.13 -2.58 2.01
C LEU A 145 -31.58 -3.66 1.08
N VAL A 146 -32.31 -4.77 0.94
CA VAL A 146 -31.96 -5.89 0.07
C VAL A 146 -33.16 -6.29 -0.80
N THR A 147 -32.87 -6.89 -1.96
CA THR A 147 -33.86 -7.58 -2.79
C THR A 147 -33.39 -9.01 -3.06
N TYR A 148 -34.29 -9.99 -3.01
CA TYR A 148 -33.96 -11.34 -3.46
C TYR A 148 -33.97 -11.40 -4.99
N ASP A 149 -32.95 -12.01 -5.61
CA ASP A 149 -32.75 -12.10 -7.07
C ASP A 149 -33.14 -13.46 -7.68
N GLY A 150 -33.81 -14.31 -6.89
CA GLY A 150 -34.11 -15.70 -7.24
C GLY A 150 -33.11 -16.71 -6.65
N THR A 151 -31.89 -16.29 -6.29
CA THR A 151 -30.84 -17.16 -5.71
C THR A 151 -30.31 -16.66 -4.37
N ASN A 152 -29.98 -15.36 -4.29
CA ASN A 152 -29.31 -14.66 -3.19
C ASN A 152 -29.98 -13.30 -2.92
N PHE A 153 -29.55 -12.60 -1.87
CA PHE A 153 -30.00 -11.23 -1.58
C PHE A 153 -29.02 -10.21 -2.15
N GLU A 154 -29.48 -9.39 -3.09
CA GLU A 154 -28.75 -8.27 -3.64
C GLU A 154 -28.95 -7.03 -2.75
N VAL A 155 -27.86 -6.45 -2.25
CA VAL A 155 -27.93 -5.25 -1.39
C VAL A 155 -28.06 -3.98 -2.22
N LEU A 156 -29.06 -3.17 -1.91
CA LEU A 156 -29.38 -1.91 -2.58
C LEU A 156 -28.85 -0.69 -1.83
N SER A 157 -28.64 -0.79 -0.51
CA SER A 157 -28.02 0.26 0.31
C SER A 157 -26.76 -0.26 0.98
N VAL A 158 -25.59 0.23 0.58
CA VAL A 158 -24.45 0.22 1.51
C VAL A 158 -23.77 1.58 1.56
N ALA A 159 -23.25 1.91 2.74
CA ALA A 159 -21.93 2.53 2.87
C ALA A 159 -20.93 1.36 2.75
N ARG A 160 -20.03 1.20 1.80
CA ARG A 160 -19.11 2.14 1.19
C ARG A 160 -18.48 1.44 -0.03
N ALA A 161 -18.29 2.16 -1.14
CA ALA A 161 -17.14 1.98 -2.02
C ALA A 161 -16.52 3.36 -2.19
N VAL A 162 -16.08 3.92 -1.07
CA VAL A 162 -15.36 5.19 -1.04
C VAL A 162 -14.04 4.90 -0.37
N THR A 163 -13.04 4.57 -1.19
CA THR A 163 -11.63 4.73 -0.83
C THR A 163 -11.33 6.23 -0.91
N SER A 164 -11.87 7.02 0.03
CA SER A 164 -11.49 8.43 0.11
C SER A 164 -10.01 8.50 0.44
N ALA A 165 -9.30 9.45 -0.17
CA ALA A 165 -7.92 9.78 0.17
C ALA A 165 -7.67 9.86 1.70
N SER A 166 -8.67 10.31 2.46
CA SER A 166 -8.65 10.41 3.92
C SER A 166 -8.50 9.08 4.65
N ASP A 167 -8.99 7.96 4.10
CA ASP A 167 -8.91 6.65 4.75
C ASP A 167 -7.50 6.04 4.59
N VAL A 168 -6.73 6.54 3.62
CA VAL A 168 -5.42 6.02 3.25
C VAL A 168 -4.29 6.81 3.92
N ILE A 169 -4.47 8.11 4.20
CA ILE A 169 -3.47 8.94 4.89
C ILE A 169 -3.48 8.63 6.38
N THR A 170 -2.37 8.10 6.93
CA THR A 170 -2.25 7.76 8.35
C THR A 170 -1.41 8.79 9.11
N ASP A 171 -0.48 9.46 8.41
CA ASP A 171 0.51 10.35 9.00
C ASP A 171 0.61 11.68 8.26
N ARG A 172 1.03 12.72 8.99
CA ARG A 172 1.27 14.03 8.39
C ARG A 172 2.49 13.95 7.47
N GLY A 173 2.28 14.25 6.19
CA GLY A 173 3.33 14.22 5.16
C GLY A 173 3.31 12.96 4.30
N ASP A 174 2.32 12.07 4.48
CA ASP A 174 2.09 10.96 3.55
C ASP A 174 1.76 11.45 2.14
N ILE A 175 2.14 10.64 1.16
CA ILE A 175 1.82 10.85 -0.25
C ILE A 175 0.86 9.75 -0.69
N ILE A 176 -0.21 10.14 -1.36
CA ILE A 176 -1.11 9.21 -2.04
C ILE A 176 -0.60 8.99 -3.45
N ILE A 177 -0.38 7.73 -3.80
CA ILE A 177 0.08 7.32 -5.14
C ILE A 177 -0.90 6.32 -5.76
N GLY A 178 -0.89 6.25 -7.08
CA GLY A 178 -1.61 5.21 -7.81
C GLY A 178 -0.85 3.89 -7.70
N GLY A 179 -1.55 2.84 -7.29
CA GLY A 179 -1.05 1.46 -7.28
C GLY A 179 -1.52 0.65 -8.49
N VAL A 180 -1.22 -0.64 -8.46
CA VAL A 180 -1.63 -1.59 -9.50
C VAL A 180 -3.15 -1.57 -9.71
N SER A 181 -3.57 -1.63 -10.98
CA SER A 181 -4.99 -1.69 -11.38
C SER A 181 -5.87 -0.56 -10.81
N ALA A 182 -5.37 0.67 -10.80
CA ALA A 182 -6.09 1.87 -10.32
C ALA A 182 -6.45 1.86 -8.82
N ALA A 183 -5.77 1.03 -8.02
CA ALA A 183 -5.85 1.12 -6.57
C ALA A 183 -5.19 2.41 -6.06
N ILE A 184 -5.71 2.98 -4.97
CA ILE A 184 -5.04 4.06 -4.25
C ILE A 184 -4.14 3.42 -3.19
N THR A 185 -2.86 3.76 -3.19
CA THR A 185 -1.89 3.26 -2.19
C THR A 185 -1.21 4.43 -1.46
N ARG A 186 -0.74 4.14 -0.25
CA ARG A 186 -0.01 5.09 0.59
C ARG A 186 1.48 4.91 0.41
N LEU A 187 2.19 5.98 0.10
CA LEU A 187 3.62 6.09 0.37
C LEU A 187 3.78 6.91 1.65
N GLY A 188 4.17 6.25 2.74
CA GLY A 188 4.36 6.90 4.05
C GLY A 188 5.40 8.01 3.99
N VAL A 189 5.36 8.96 4.92
CA VAL A 189 6.36 10.05 4.99
C VAL A 189 7.80 9.51 5.02
N GLY A 190 8.67 10.09 4.21
CA GLY A 190 10.09 9.73 4.14
C GLY A 190 10.89 10.22 5.35
N VAL A 191 12.13 9.76 5.48
CA VAL A 191 13.05 10.24 6.52
C VAL A 191 13.97 11.36 6.02
N SER A 192 14.61 12.06 6.96
CA SER A 192 15.60 13.10 6.62
C SER A 192 16.71 12.53 5.73
N GLY A 193 17.05 13.28 4.67
CA GLY A 193 18.08 12.87 3.70
C GLY A 193 17.55 12.02 2.53
N GLN A 194 16.24 11.75 2.49
CA GLN A 194 15.59 11.14 1.34
C GLN A 194 14.90 12.17 0.46
N TYR A 195 14.78 11.84 -0.82
CA TYR A 195 14.00 12.58 -1.81
C TYR A 195 13.01 11.63 -2.49
N LEU A 196 11.97 12.19 -3.10
CA LEU A 196 10.99 11.40 -3.85
C LEU A 196 11.59 11.04 -5.22
N GLY A 197 11.93 9.77 -5.40
CA GLY A 197 12.42 9.21 -6.65
C GLY A 197 11.42 8.22 -7.27
N SER A 198 11.83 7.60 -8.37
CA SER A 198 11.12 6.45 -8.95
C SER A 198 12.11 5.32 -9.22
N ASP A 199 11.69 4.08 -8.98
CA ASP A 199 12.44 2.88 -9.33
C ASP A 199 12.14 2.38 -10.77
N GLY A 200 11.39 3.17 -11.54
CA GLY A 200 10.91 2.84 -12.89
C GLY A 200 9.52 2.20 -12.91
N THR A 201 8.96 1.82 -11.76
CA THR A 201 7.59 1.32 -11.62
C THR A 201 6.80 2.19 -10.66
N ASP A 202 7.32 2.37 -9.45
CA ASP A 202 6.66 3.06 -8.35
C ASP A 202 7.41 4.34 -7.95
N ALA A 203 6.71 5.22 -7.26
CA ALA A 203 7.32 6.34 -6.55
C ALA A 203 7.83 5.85 -5.19
N VAL A 204 9.09 6.14 -4.88
CA VAL A 204 9.78 5.62 -3.70
C VAL A 204 10.63 6.70 -3.04
N TRP A 205 10.86 6.58 -1.74
CA TRP A 205 11.84 7.42 -1.04
C TRP A 205 13.25 6.87 -1.25
N THR A 206 14.10 7.67 -1.88
CA THR A 206 15.47 7.30 -2.21
C THR A 206 16.45 8.18 -1.46
N ALA A 207 17.55 7.61 -0.99
CA ALA A 207 18.65 8.39 -0.40
C ALA A 207 19.50 9.01 -1.50
N ILE A 208 20.01 10.23 -1.28
CA ILE A 208 20.93 10.85 -2.22
C ILE A 208 22.23 10.04 -2.28
N THR A 209 22.60 9.57 -3.47
CA THR A 209 23.85 8.85 -3.72
C THR A 209 24.81 9.66 -4.59
N SER A 210 26.11 9.34 -4.57
CA SER A 210 27.09 10.04 -5.41
C SER A 210 26.85 9.88 -6.91
N GLY A 211 26.10 8.85 -7.33
CA GLY A 211 25.72 8.65 -8.73
C GLY A 211 24.63 9.60 -9.22
N GLU A 212 23.89 10.23 -8.31
CA GLU A 212 22.82 11.18 -8.62
C GLU A 212 23.31 12.64 -8.62
N LEU A 213 24.53 12.87 -8.13
CA LEU A 213 25.14 14.19 -8.14
C LEU A 213 25.55 14.57 -9.58
N PRO A 214 25.38 15.85 -9.97
CA PRO A 214 25.84 16.34 -11.27
C PRO A 214 27.33 16.05 -11.51
N ALA A 215 27.71 15.87 -12.77
CA ALA A 215 29.12 15.73 -13.14
C ALA A 215 29.95 16.93 -12.64
N GLY A 216 31.11 16.64 -12.03
CA GLY A 216 31.97 17.65 -11.42
C GLY A 216 31.67 17.93 -9.94
N SER A 217 30.67 17.28 -9.35
CA SER A 217 30.42 17.37 -7.91
C SER A 217 31.53 16.73 -7.08
N VAL A 218 31.88 17.36 -5.95
CA VAL A 218 32.79 16.77 -4.97
C VAL A 218 32.03 15.69 -4.18
N VAL A 219 32.45 14.44 -4.33
CA VAL A 219 31.78 13.28 -3.69
C VAL A 219 32.40 12.89 -2.35
N GLN A 220 33.62 13.34 -2.08
CA GLN A 220 34.36 13.06 -0.86
C GLN A 220 35.49 14.08 -0.67
N VAL A 221 35.88 14.33 0.58
CA VAL A 221 37.03 15.16 0.94
C VAL A 221 37.76 14.49 2.09
N ALA A 222 39.08 14.37 1.99
CA ALA A 222 39.96 13.92 3.06
C ALA A 222 41.05 14.99 3.28
N VAL A 223 41.45 15.21 4.53
CA VAL A 223 42.42 16.26 4.88
C VAL A 223 43.36 15.76 5.98
N VAL A 224 44.65 16.02 5.82
CA VAL A 224 45.67 15.92 6.88
C VAL A 224 46.35 17.27 7.03
N GLN A 225 46.71 17.64 8.26
CA GLN A 225 47.48 18.84 8.55
C GLN A 225 48.42 18.61 9.72
N GLY A 226 49.60 19.22 9.68
CA GLY A 226 50.58 19.22 10.76
C GLY A 226 51.17 20.60 10.96
N GLY A 227 51.42 20.98 12.21
CA GLY A 227 52.02 22.29 12.55
C GLY A 227 53.29 22.18 13.43
N ALA A 228 53.67 20.97 13.82
CA ALA A 228 54.91 20.73 14.55
C ALA A 228 56.11 20.75 13.59
N VAL A 229 57.25 21.27 14.04
CA VAL A 229 58.49 21.20 13.27
C VAL A 229 58.94 19.75 13.21
N ALA A 230 59.09 19.24 11.99
CA ALA A 230 59.72 17.95 11.72
C ALA A 230 61.03 18.19 10.97
N THR A 231 62.05 17.39 11.27
CA THR A 231 63.40 17.52 10.69
C THR A 231 63.88 16.17 10.21
N GLY A 232 64.70 16.17 9.17
CA GLY A 232 65.38 14.98 8.68
C GLY A 232 66.61 15.36 7.86
N THR A 233 67.39 14.37 7.43
CA THR A 233 68.67 14.57 6.74
C THR A 233 68.72 13.93 5.36
N THR A 234 67.72 13.13 5.00
CA THR A 234 67.67 12.47 3.70
C THR A 234 67.23 13.51 2.67
N ALA A 235 68.03 13.71 1.62
CA ALA A 235 67.72 14.70 0.59
C ALA A 235 67.08 14.01 -0.62
N ILE A 236 66.13 14.71 -1.26
CA ILE A 236 65.75 14.43 -2.65
C ILE A 236 66.75 15.15 -3.54
N PRO A 237 67.53 14.44 -4.39
CA PRO A 237 68.49 15.06 -5.29
C PRO A 237 67.86 16.11 -6.20
N TYR A 238 68.63 17.16 -6.51
CA TYR A 238 68.26 18.12 -7.54
C TYR A 238 68.99 17.78 -8.83
N ASP A 239 68.43 16.84 -9.57
CA ASP A 239 68.96 16.35 -10.83
C ASP A 239 67.85 16.07 -11.85
N ASP A 240 68.21 15.46 -12.97
CA ASP A 240 67.30 15.15 -14.08
C ASP A 240 66.54 13.81 -13.90
N SER A 241 66.64 13.18 -12.73
CA SER A 241 65.94 11.93 -12.40
C SER A 241 64.58 12.23 -11.78
N ILE A 242 63.59 11.35 -12.00
CA ILE A 242 62.31 11.44 -11.28
C ILE A 242 62.57 11.11 -9.80
N PRO A 243 62.14 11.96 -8.85
CA PRO A 243 62.29 11.66 -7.43
C PRO A 243 61.75 10.28 -7.06
N GLN A 244 62.52 9.53 -6.29
CA GLN A 244 62.16 8.17 -5.84
C GLN A 244 61.67 8.17 -4.39
N ILE A 245 60.78 7.25 -4.02
CA ILE A 245 60.16 7.16 -2.68
C ILE A 245 61.17 6.89 -1.56
N THR A 246 62.36 6.41 -1.91
CA THR A 246 63.49 6.21 -0.97
C THR A 246 64.37 7.44 -0.82
N GLU A 247 64.04 8.53 -1.51
CA GLU A 247 64.73 9.81 -1.42
C GLU A 247 63.90 10.79 -0.59
N GLY A 248 64.54 11.55 0.29
CA GLY A 248 63.84 12.43 1.23
C GLY A 248 63.29 11.73 2.46
N ASP A 249 62.57 12.51 3.27
CA ASP A 249 61.88 12.05 4.48
C ASP A 249 60.37 12.33 4.33
N GLN A 250 59.51 11.40 4.77
CA GLN A 250 58.06 11.57 4.71
C GLN A 250 57.56 12.44 5.88
N TYR A 251 56.80 13.50 5.56
CA TYR A 251 56.26 14.43 6.56
C TYR A 251 54.73 14.41 6.70
N MET A 252 54.02 13.97 5.66
CA MET A 252 52.56 13.81 5.68
C MET A 252 52.19 12.52 4.96
N SER A 253 51.12 11.88 5.42
CA SER A 253 50.51 10.75 4.74
C SER A 253 49.00 10.79 4.93
N LEU A 254 48.24 10.61 3.85
CA LEU A 254 46.78 10.63 3.86
C LEU A 254 46.23 9.50 2.99
N ALA A 255 45.47 8.61 3.61
CA ALA A 255 44.72 7.58 2.90
C ALA A 255 43.34 8.10 2.47
N ILE A 256 42.89 7.69 1.30
CA ILE A 256 41.53 7.89 0.79
C ILE A 256 41.06 6.64 0.05
N THR A 257 39.78 6.28 0.20
CA THR A 257 39.14 5.18 -0.55
C THR A 257 38.15 5.78 -1.54
N PRO A 258 38.48 5.89 -2.84
CA PRO A 258 37.57 6.45 -3.84
C PRO A 258 36.29 5.63 -3.97
N ASN A 259 35.14 6.30 -4.05
CA ASN A 259 33.85 5.63 -4.28
C ASN A 259 33.76 4.91 -5.64
N SER A 260 34.59 5.32 -6.60
CA SER A 260 34.72 4.74 -7.93
C SER A 260 36.13 4.95 -8.47
N SER A 261 36.63 3.97 -9.25
CA SER A 261 37.90 4.10 -9.97
C SER A 261 37.89 5.23 -11.01
N ALA A 262 36.71 5.69 -11.42
CA ALA A 262 36.55 6.82 -12.34
C ALA A 262 36.56 8.20 -11.66
N ASN A 263 36.62 8.26 -10.31
CA ASN A 263 36.69 9.55 -9.63
C ASN A 263 37.98 10.30 -10.01
N LEU A 264 37.88 11.62 -10.16
CA LEU A 264 39.04 12.50 -10.26
C LEU A 264 39.53 12.83 -8.85
N LEU A 265 40.79 12.51 -8.57
CA LEU A 265 41.47 12.94 -7.35
C LEU A 265 42.13 14.29 -7.62
N VAL A 266 41.83 15.26 -6.75
CA VAL A 266 42.48 16.58 -6.74
C VAL A 266 43.22 16.69 -5.42
N ILE A 267 44.54 16.59 -5.49
CA ILE A 267 45.42 16.58 -4.32
C ILE A 267 46.09 17.94 -4.24
N GLN A 268 45.86 18.64 -3.14
CA GLN A 268 46.41 19.97 -2.90
C GLN A 268 47.37 19.90 -1.72
N THR A 269 48.63 20.22 -1.99
CA THR A 269 49.68 20.19 -0.99
C THR A 269 50.19 21.60 -0.76
N VAL A 270 50.33 21.98 0.51
CA VAL A 270 51.01 23.20 0.95
C VAL A 270 51.93 22.82 2.10
N ALA A 271 53.21 23.13 1.98
CA ALA A 271 54.20 22.89 3.02
C ALA A 271 55.15 24.08 3.16
N GLN A 272 55.57 24.36 4.39
CA GLN A 272 56.63 25.32 4.68
C GLN A 272 57.91 24.56 4.99
N LEU A 273 58.95 24.74 4.18
CA LEU A 273 60.21 24.01 4.26
C LEU A 273 61.38 24.97 4.46
N ALA A 274 62.43 24.50 5.16
CA ALA A 274 63.71 25.18 5.32
C ALA A 274 64.84 24.14 5.29
N HIS A 275 66.07 24.54 4.95
CA HIS A 275 67.24 23.67 4.94
C HIS A 275 68.48 24.42 5.44
N SER A 276 69.44 23.69 6.03
CA SER A 276 70.69 24.23 6.57
C SER A 276 71.93 23.91 5.71
N VAL A 277 71.75 23.22 4.57
CA VAL A 277 72.84 22.79 3.68
C VAL A 277 73.02 23.74 2.51
N VAL A 278 74.24 24.21 2.25
CA VAL A 278 74.56 25.15 1.17
C VAL A 278 74.38 24.49 -0.21
N ALA A 279 73.80 25.24 -1.16
CA ALA A 279 73.62 24.84 -2.57
C ALA A 279 72.69 23.63 -2.84
N LEU A 280 71.81 23.27 -1.89
CA LEU A 280 70.70 22.34 -2.14
C LEU A 280 69.41 23.07 -2.49
N SER A 281 68.57 22.42 -3.29
CA SER A 281 67.19 22.85 -3.55
C SER A 281 66.25 22.21 -2.53
N MET A 282 65.22 22.94 -2.09
CA MET A 282 64.14 22.36 -1.30
C MET A 282 63.15 21.70 -2.26
N THR A 283 63.20 20.37 -2.32
CA THR A 283 62.30 19.57 -3.16
C THR A 283 61.21 18.94 -2.30
N CYS A 284 59.96 19.08 -2.75
CA CYS A 284 58.81 18.39 -2.20
C CYS A 284 58.21 17.54 -3.31
N ALA A 285 57.94 16.28 -3.01
CA ALA A 285 57.40 15.32 -3.95
C ALA A 285 56.17 14.62 -3.35
N LEU A 286 55.23 14.27 -4.23
CA LEU A 286 54.05 13.50 -3.93
C LEU A 286 54.26 12.07 -4.41
N PHE A 287 54.09 11.10 -3.50
CA PHE A 287 54.17 9.68 -3.81
C PHE A 287 52.80 9.05 -3.63
N GLN A 288 52.62 7.84 -4.16
CA GLN A 288 51.39 7.08 -3.99
C GLN A 288 51.73 5.65 -3.61
N ASP A 289 51.22 5.22 -2.46
CA ASP A 289 51.38 3.86 -1.93
C ASP A 289 52.85 3.40 -1.96
N SER A 290 53.14 2.26 -2.58
CA SER A 290 54.50 1.73 -2.75
C SER A 290 55.13 2.08 -4.11
N THR A 291 54.54 2.99 -4.87
CA THR A 291 55.06 3.40 -6.18
C THR A 291 56.36 4.19 -5.99
N ALA A 292 57.43 3.72 -6.65
CA ALA A 292 58.75 4.30 -6.48
C ALA A 292 58.85 5.74 -7.02
N ASN A 293 58.30 6.00 -8.21
CA ASN A 293 58.36 7.31 -8.85
C ASN A 293 57.36 8.30 -8.22
N ALA A 294 57.80 9.54 -7.97
CA ALA A 294 56.91 10.62 -7.60
C ALA A 294 55.89 10.94 -8.71
N LEU A 295 54.65 11.23 -8.30
CA LEU A 295 53.56 11.65 -9.20
C LEU A 295 53.62 13.14 -9.53
N ALA A 296 54.11 13.95 -8.60
CA ALA A 296 54.34 15.38 -8.77
C ALA A 296 55.52 15.80 -7.88
N ALA A 297 56.30 16.76 -8.33
CA ALA A 297 57.35 17.36 -7.53
C ALA A 297 57.48 18.85 -7.82
N ILE A 298 57.89 19.60 -6.80
CA ILE A 298 58.28 21.00 -6.92
C ILE A 298 59.62 21.18 -6.23
N ALA A 299 60.53 21.90 -6.88
CA ALA A 299 61.81 22.24 -6.31
C ALA A 299 61.97 23.76 -6.27
N ASN A 300 62.39 24.28 -5.12
CA ASN A 300 62.70 25.69 -4.95
C ASN A 300 64.22 25.83 -4.70
N ARG A 301 64.92 26.39 -5.69
CA ARG A 301 66.37 26.56 -5.61
C ARG A 301 66.73 27.80 -4.79
N THR A 302 67.58 27.63 -3.78
CA THR A 302 68.14 28.73 -2.99
C THR A 302 69.59 29.01 -3.44
N PRO A 303 69.96 30.26 -3.79
CA PRO A 303 71.35 30.60 -4.06
C PRO A 303 72.18 30.55 -2.76
N THR A 304 73.49 30.39 -2.92
CA THR A 304 74.55 29.94 -1.99
C THR A 304 74.68 30.61 -0.62
N LEU A 305 73.81 31.55 -0.23
CA LEU A 305 73.89 32.31 1.03
C LEU A 305 72.59 32.32 1.86
N ASN A 306 71.61 31.45 1.56
CA ASN A 306 70.26 31.54 2.14
C ASN A 306 69.83 30.28 2.91
N VAL A 307 70.67 29.84 3.87
CA VAL A 307 70.32 28.75 4.82
C VAL A 307 69.26 29.23 5.82
N ASP A 308 68.43 28.31 6.31
CA ASP A 308 67.41 28.54 7.34
C ASP A 308 66.31 29.57 6.99
N THR A 309 66.06 29.82 5.71
CA THR A 309 64.95 30.67 5.26
C THR A 309 63.71 29.83 4.91
N PRO A 310 62.61 29.91 5.69
CA PRO A 310 61.42 29.15 5.40
C PRO A 310 60.78 29.62 4.08
N ARG A 311 60.44 28.67 3.22
CA ARG A 311 59.69 28.91 1.98
C ARG A 311 58.45 28.05 1.94
N ILE A 312 57.39 28.62 1.36
CA ILE A 312 56.17 27.88 1.08
C ILE A 312 56.34 27.22 -0.28
N VAL A 313 56.10 25.91 -0.31
CA VAL A 313 55.92 25.13 -1.53
C VAL A 313 54.47 24.70 -1.61
N SER A 314 53.87 24.83 -2.79
CA SER A 314 52.49 24.41 -3.03
C SER A 314 52.33 23.89 -4.44
N PHE A 315 51.56 22.82 -4.59
CA PHE A 315 51.17 22.31 -5.90
C PHE A 315 49.82 21.59 -5.82
N THR A 316 49.18 21.49 -6.98
CA THR A 316 47.97 20.70 -7.18
C THR A 316 48.29 19.57 -8.14
N HIS A 317 48.03 18.34 -7.74
CA HIS A 317 48.09 17.18 -8.62
C HIS A 317 46.67 16.70 -8.92
N GLN A 318 46.40 16.40 -10.19
CA GLN A 318 45.12 15.83 -10.61
C GLN A 318 45.38 14.51 -11.32
N MET A 319 44.64 13.48 -10.91
CA MET A 319 44.72 12.16 -11.54
C MET A 319 43.39 11.44 -11.43
N THR A 320 43.12 10.53 -12.37
CA THR A 320 42.04 9.55 -12.20
C THR A 320 42.42 8.61 -11.05
N ALA A 321 41.46 8.30 -10.17
CA ALA A 321 41.67 7.41 -9.04
C ALA A 321 42.22 6.04 -9.47
N GLY A 322 41.72 5.48 -10.58
CA GLY A 322 42.17 4.21 -11.14
C GLY A 322 41.78 2.98 -10.29
N THR A 323 41.33 3.19 -9.06
CA THR A 323 40.93 2.17 -8.10
C THR A 323 39.78 2.67 -7.23
N ALA A 324 38.95 1.75 -6.74
CA ALA A 324 38.00 2.00 -5.65
C ALA A 324 38.49 1.44 -4.30
N SER A 325 39.68 0.84 -4.28
CA SER A 325 40.37 0.44 -3.05
C SER A 325 41.07 1.63 -2.42
N GLY A 326 41.37 1.54 -1.12
CA GLY A 326 42.16 2.56 -0.41
C GLY A 326 43.52 2.78 -1.08
N THR A 327 43.88 4.06 -1.24
CA THR A 327 45.18 4.51 -1.73
C THR A 327 45.70 5.64 -0.84
N THR A 328 47.00 5.73 -0.68
CA THR A 328 47.67 6.65 0.25
C THR A 328 48.63 7.55 -0.49
N PHE A 329 48.57 8.84 -0.14
CA PHE A 329 49.40 9.91 -0.68
C PHE A 329 50.27 10.55 0.41
#